data_AF-A0A7U6JE27-F1
#
_entry.id   AF-A0A7U6JE27-F1
#
_cell.length_a   1.000
_cell.length_b   1.000
_cell.length_c   1.000
_cell.angle_alpha   90.00
_cell.angle_beta   90.00
_cell.angle_gamma   90.00
#
_symmetry.space_group_name_H-M   'P 1'
#
loop_
_entity.id
_entity.type
_entity.pdbx_description
1 polymer ?
#
loop_
_entity_poly.entity_id
_entity_poly.type
_entity_poly.pdbx_seq_one_letter_code
_entity_poly.pdbx_strand_id
1 'polypeptide(L)'
;MLNEFMEFLKQYNVIGLAVAVIIGGKLNELVSSLVNDLLTPLIFNPVLNTLKLTSIAELSWHGIFYGKVVSNIISFLIVAFIVFLLIKWANSISKVKTVIKKN
;
A
#
# COMPACT_ATOMS: atom_id res chain seq x y z
N MET A 1 23.35 33.06 -0.10
CA MET A 1 23.20 31.70 -0.70
C MET A 1 22.46 30.69 0.19
N LEU A 2 23.02 30.15 1.29
CA LEU A 2 22.28 29.15 2.11
C LEU A 2 21.04 29.73 2.80
N ASN A 3 21.11 30.98 3.26
CA ASN A 3 19.97 31.67 3.88
C ASN A 3 18.88 31.99 2.84
N GLU A 4 19.25 32.49 1.66
CA GLU A 4 18.32 32.71 0.52
C GLU A 4 17.66 31.41 0.07
N PHE A 5 18.39 30.31 0.05
CA PHE A 5 17.85 28.99 -0.27
C PHE A 5 16.85 28.52 0.78
N MET A 6 17.17 28.70 2.07
CA MET A 6 16.23 28.36 3.15
C MET A 6 14.97 29.24 3.11
N GLU A 7 15.10 30.53 2.81
CA GLU A 7 13.97 31.42 2.57
C GLU A 7 13.13 30.99 1.38
N PHE A 8 13.75 30.58 0.27
CA PHE A 8 13.05 30.03 -0.88
C PHE A 8 12.24 28.77 -0.50
N LEU A 9 12.84 27.82 0.21
CA LEU A 9 12.13 26.60 0.64
C LEU A 9 10.94 26.90 1.56
N LYS A 10 11.05 27.93 2.40
CA LYS A 10 9.97 28.41 3.27
C LYS A 10 8.88 29.13 2.48
N GLN A 11 9.25 30.02 1.56
CA GLN A 11 8.34 30.80 0.71
C GLN A 11 7.39 29.89 -0.09
N TYR A 12 7.90 28.77 -0.59
CA TYR A 12 7.14 27.83 -1.42
C TYR A 12 6.59 26.62 -0.65
N ASN A 13 6.67 26.60 0.69
CA ASN A 13 6.20 25.48 1.53
C ASN A 13 6.76 24.09 1.14
N VAL A 14 7.93 24.06 0.48
CA VAL A 14 8.52 22.83 -0.09
C VAL A 14 8.92 21.85 1.01
N ILE A 15 9.26 22.36 2.20
CA ILE A 15 9.65 21.55 3.36
C ILE A 15 8.49 20.61 3.77
N GLY A 16 7.26 21.11 3.79
CA GLY A 16 6.09 20.29 4.14
C GLY A 16 5.80 19.21 3.10
N LEU A 17 5.95 19.55 1.81
CA LEU A 17 5.80 18.60 0.70
C LEU A 17 6.88 17.52 0.74
N ALA A 18 8.14 17.89 0.99
CA ALA A 18 9.25 16.96 1.10
C ALA A 18 9.03 15.94 2.23
N VAL A 19 8.60 16.41 3.40
CA VAL A 19 8.27 15.53 4.54
C VAL A 19 7.12 14.60 4.20
N ALA A 20 6.06 15.10 3.57
CA ALA A 20 4.91 14.29 3.17
C ALA A 20 5.29 13.19 2.17
N VAL A 21 6.13 13.50 1.18
CA VAL A 21 6.59 12.52 0.17
C VAL A 21 7.49 11.45 0.79
N ILE A 22 8.42 11.83 1.67
CA ILE A 22 9.33 10.89 2.34
C ILE A 22 8.56 9.93 3.23
N ILE A 23 7.65 10.46 4.07
CA ILE A 23 6.81 9.64 4.96
C ILE A 23 5.87 8.76 4.13
N GLY A 24 5.27 9.30 3.06
CA GLY A 24 4.42 8.55 2.14
C GLY A 24 5.15 7.39 1.48
N GLY A 25 6.40 7.60 1.04
CA GLY A 25 7.25 6.55 0.47
C GLY A 25 7.54 5.43 1.46
N LYS A 26 7.92 5.78 2.70
CA LYS A 26 8.17 4.78 3.74
C LYS A 26 6.93 4.05 4.22
N LEU A 27 5.79 4.73 4.32
CA LEU A 27 4.51 4.09 4.60
C LEU A 27 4.14 3.09 3.50
N ASN A 28 4.35 3.43 2.24
CA ASN A 28 4.11 2.54 1.11
C ASN A 28 5.01 1.29 1.14
N GLU A 29 6.29 1.42 1.49
CA GLU A 29 7.20 0.28 1.71
C GLU A 29 6.68 -0.65 2.82
N LEU A 30 6.24 -0.09 3.96
CA LEU A 30 5.70 -0.87 5.08
C LEU A 30 4.46 -1.67 4.66
N VAL A 31 3.50 -1.00 4.03
CA VAL A 31 2.29 -1.64 3.50
C VAL A 31 2.67 -2.75 2.52
N SER A 32 3.58 -2.46 1.58
CA SER A 32 4.01 -3.42 0.58
C SER A 32 4.67 -4.66 1.20
N SER A 33 5.48 -4.51 2.26
CA SER A 33 6.07 -5.65 2.98
C SER A 33 5.00 -6.48 3.70
N LEU A 34 4.01 -5.84 4.33
CA LEU A 34 2.91 -6.55 4.99
C LEU A 34 2.09 -7.37 3.98
N VAL A 35 1.93 -6.86 2.75
CA VAL A 35 1.24 -7.60 1.68
C VAL A 35 2.13 -8.71 1.15
N ASN A 36 3.32 -8.37 0.69
CA ASN A 36 4.19 -9.27 -0.07
C ASN A 36 4.81 -10.35 0.81
N ASP A 37 5.22 -10.00 2.02
CA ASP A 37 6.01 -10.88 2.88
C ASP A 37 5.13 -11.68 3.86
N LEU A 38 3.94 -11.18 4.21
CA LEU A 38 3.03 -11.89 5.09
C LEU A 38 1.84 -12.49 4.34
N LEU A 39 1.17 -11.72 3.48
CA LEU A 39 -0.12 -12.17 2.91
C LEU A 39 0.03 -12.97 1.63
N THR A 40 0.98 -12.64 0.75
CA THR A 40 1.25 -13.46 -0.45
C THR A 40 1.55 -14.92 -0.06
N PRO A 41 2.49 -15.25 0.85
CA PRO A 41 2.71 -16.64 1.23
C PRO A 41 1.54 -17.28 2.00
N LEU A 42 0.76 -16.50 2.77
CA LEU A 42 -0.38 -17.04 3.53
C LEU A 42 -1.65 -17.27 2.70
N ILE A 43 -1.85 -16.52 1.61
CA ILE A 43 -3.04 -16.64 0.76
C ILE A 43 -2.70 -17.35 -0.56
N PHE A 44 -1.55 -17.06 -1.20
CA PHE A 44 -1.19 -17.73 -2.47
C PHE A 44 -0.73 -19.18 -2.27
N ASN A 45 0.04 -19.55 -1.25
CA ASN A 45 0.45 -20.96 -1.08
C ASN A 45 -0.73 -21.93 -0.84
N PRO A 46 -1.74 -21.62 0.00
CA PRO A 46 -2.89 -22.51 0.18
C PRO A 46 -3.91 -22.41 -0.97
N VAL A 47 -4.06 -21.27 -1.65
CA VAL A 47 -4.91 -21.17 -2.85
C VAL A 47 -4.31 -21.93 -4.04
N LEU A 48 -2.98 -21.95 -4.19
CA LEU A 48 -2.30 -22.78 -5.20
C LEU A 48 -2.43 -24.29 -4.91
N ASN A 49 -2.42 -24.69 -3.64
CA ASN A 49 -2.55 -26.10 -3.24
C ASN A 49 -4.00 -26.63 -3.29
N THR A 50 -5.01 -25.79 -3.03
CA THR A 50 -6.42 -26.22 -3.08
C THR A 50 -7.00 -26.25 -4.49
N LEU A 51 -6.40 -25.55 -5.45
CA LEU A 51 -6.91 -25.50 -6.81
C LEU A 51 -6.43 -26.63 -7.73
N LYS A 52 -5.41 -27.45 -7.38
CA LYS A 52 -4.88 -28.51 -8.27
C LYS A 52 -4.66 -28.05 -9.74
N LEU A 53 -4.46 -26.74 -9.95
CA LEU A 53 -4.09 -26.18 -11.23
C LEU A 53 -2.64 -25.73 -11.08
N THR A 54 -1.74 -26.67 -11.33
CA THR A 54 -0.37 -26.43 -11.82
C THR A 54 -0.32 -25.57 -13.09
N SER A 55 -1.42 -24.93 -13.50
CA SER A 55 -1.62 -24.39 -14.84
C SER A 55 -2.59 -23.20 -14.91
N ILE A 56 -2.62 -22.27 -13.94
CA ILE A 56 -2.92 -20.85 -14.30
C ILE A 56 -1.68 -20.20 -14.96
N ALA A 57 -0.54 -20.90 -14.93
CA ALA A 57 0.64 -20.62 -15.75
C ALA A 57 0.57 -21.27 -17.15
N GLU A 58 -0.48 -22.05 -17.45
CA GLU A 58 -0.62 -22.81 -18.71
C GLU A 58 -1.97 -22.60 -19.40
N LEU A 59 -2.78 -21.65 -18.94
CA LEU A 59 -3.74 -20.98 -19.83
C LEU A 59 -3.07 -19.76 -20.47
N SER A 60 -1.97 -20.02 -21.19
CA SER A 60 -1.65 -19.18 -22.33
C SER A 60 -2.68 -19.49 -23.40
N TRP A 61 -3.74 -18.68 -23.49
CA TRP A 61 -4.42 -18.59 -24.77
C TRP A 61 -3.54 -17.72 -25.66
N HIS A 62 -2.77 -18.36 -26.54
CA HIS A 62 -2.03 -17.71 -27.62
C HIS A 62 -0.86 -16.78 -27.21
N GLY A 63 -0.06 -17.15 -26.20
CA GLY A 63 1.23 -16.48 -25.96
C GLY A 63 1.16 -15.01 -25.50
N ILE A 64 -0.03 -14.53 -25.14
CA ILE A 64 -0.21 -13.24 -24.45
C ILE A 64 -0.26 -13.53 -22.95
N PHE A 65 0.67 -12.96 -22.18
CA PHE A 65 0.74 -13.07 -20.72
C PHE A 65 -0.41 -12.32 -20.02
N TYR A 66 -1.66 -12.71 -20.25
CA TYR A 66 -2.81 -12.24 -19.47
C TYR A 66 -2.65 -12.57 -17.98
N GLY A 67 -1.96 -13.68 -17.66
CA GLY A 67 -1.67 -14.08 -16.28
C GLY A 67 -0.89 -13.03 -15.50
N LYS A 68 0.06 -12.32 -16.11
CA LYS A 68 0.83 -11.27 -15.42
C LYS A 68 -0.02 -10.05 -15.10
N VAL A 69 -0.85 -9.61 -16.05
CA VAL A 69 -1.75 -8.46 -15.84
C VAL A 69 -2.82 -8.80 -14.81
N VAL A 70 -3.45 -9.97 -14.91
CA VAL A 70 -4.47 -10.44 -13.96
C VAL A 70 -3.86 -10.64 -12.56
N SER A 71 -2.66 -11.21 -12.46
CA SER A 71 -1.93 -11.32 -11.20
C SER A 71 -1.66 -9.94 -10.58
N ASN A 72 -1.22 -8.95 -11.37
CA ASN A 72 -0.99 -7.60 -10.89
C ASN A 72 -2.28 -6.91 -10.42
N ILE A 73 -3.41 -7.14 -11.09
CA ILE A 73 -4.72 -6.61 -10.68
C ILE A 73 -5.14 -7.20 -9.34
N ILE A 74 -4.95 -8.51 -9.14
CA ILE A 74 -5.27 -9.20 -7.88
C ILE A 74 -4.38 -8.67 -6.76
N SER A 75 -3.07 -8.54 -6.98
CA SER A 75 -2.15 -7.95 -6.00
C SER A 75 -2.52 -6.51 -5.66
N PHE A 76 -2.92 -5.70 -6.65
CA PHE A 76 -3.38 -4.32 -6.42
C PHE A 76 -4.63 -4.28 -5.54
N LEU A 77 -5.61 -5.17 -5.79
CA LEU A 77 -6.83 -5.26 -4.98
C LEU A 77 -6.52 -5.62 -3.53
N ILE A 78 -5.57 -6.53 -3.31
CA ILE A 78 -5.14 -6.95 -1.97
C ILE A 78 -4.46 -5.76 -1.25
N VAL A 79 -3.52 -5.07 -1.90
CA VAL A 79 -2.85 -3.89 -1.34
C VAL A 79 -3.87 -2.80 -0.98
N ALA A 80 -4.80 -2.50 -1.90
CA ALA A 80 -5.85 -1.50 -1.66
C ALA A 80 -6.72 -1.87 -0.45
N PHE A 81 -7.07 -3.16 -0.28
CA PHE A 81 -7.84 -3.64 0.86
C PHE A 81 -7.09 -3.51 2.19
N ILE A 82 -5.78 -3.74 2.20
CA ILE A 82 -4.96 -3.62 3.42
C ILE A 82 -4.77 -2.17 3.82
N VAL A 83 -4.49 -1.28 2.85
CA VAL A 83 -4.44 0.16 3.09
C VAL A 83 -5.76 0.64 3.67
N PHE A 84 -6.89 0.17 3.14
CA PHE A 84 -8.21 0.46 3.69
C PHE A 84 -8.37 -0.03 5.14
N LEU A 85 -7.95 -1.25 5.47
CA LEU A 85 -8.00 -1.77 6.84
C LEU A 85 -7.12 -0.96 7.81
N LEU A 86 -5.91 -0.58 7.39
CA LEU A 86 -4.99 0.24 8.19
C LEU A 86 -5.57 1.63 8.46
N ILE A 87 -6.13 2.29 7.44
CA ILE A 87 -6.79 3.59 7.60
C ILE A 87 -8.04 3.44 8.49
N LYS A 88 -8.82 2.38 8.31
CA LYS A 88 -10.00 2.11 9.14
C LYS A 88 -9.61 1.91 10.61
N TRP A 89 -8.54 1.18 10.88
CA TRP A 89 -7.97 1.02 12.22
C TRP A 89 -7.49 2.34 12.80
N ALA A 90 -6.68 3.10 12.06
CA ALA A 90 -6.18 4.41 12.48
C ALA A 90 -7.33 5.40 12.77
N ASN A 91 -8.36 5.41 11.93
CA ASN A 91 -9.55 6.25 12.12
C ASN A 91 -10.41 5.77 13.31
N SER A 92 -10.50 4.45 13.53
CA SER A 92 -11.20 3.88 14.69
C SER A 92 -10.55 4.28 16.01
N ILE A 93 -9.21 4.31 16.07
CA ILE A 93 -8.46 4.76 17.26
C ILE A 93 -8.64 6.27 17.48
N SER A 94 -8.72 7.05 16.40
CA SER A 94 -8.87 8.51 16.45
C SER A 94 -10.27 8.98 16.88
N LYS A 95 -11.31 8.15 16.67
CA LYS A 95 -12.69 8.44 17.10
C LYS A 95 -12.90 8.49 18.63
N VAL A 96 -11.90 8.13 19.43
CA VAL A 96 -11.98 8.11 20.90
C VAL A 96 -11.72 9.49 21.54
N LYS A 97 -11.25 10.51 20.81
CA LYS A 97 -10.93 11.84 21.40
C LYS A 97 -12.03 12.91 21.37
N THR A 98 -13.21 12.64 20.80
CA THR A 98 -14.27 13.67 20.69
C THR A 98 -15.28 13.71 21.85
N VAL A 99 -15.14 12.85 22.87
CA VAL A 99 -16.10 12.78 24.00
C VAL A 99 -15.62 13.51 25.28
N ILE A 100 -14.34 13.92 25.37
CA ILE A 100 -13.78 14.46 26.63
C ILE A 100 -13.69 15.99 26.67
N LYS A 101 -14.01 16.70 25.58
CA LYS A 101 -14.05 18.18 25.57
C LYS A 101 -15.49 18.71 25.50
N LYS A 102 -16.31 18.28 26.45
CA LYS A 102 -17.54 18.98 26.83
C LYS A 102 -17.52 19.14 28.35
N ASN A 103 -16.76 20.14 28.79
CA ASN A 103 -16.99 20.97 29.97
C ASN A 103 -16.01 22.14 29.89
#